data_AF-A0A2E6KCV1-F1
#
_entry.id   AF-A0A2E6KCV1-F1
#
_cell.length_a   1.000
_cell.length_b   1.000
_cell.length_c   1.000
_cell.angle_alpha   90.00
_cell.angle_beta   90.00
_cell.angle_gamma   90.00
#
_symmetry.space_group_name_H-M   'P 1'
#
loop_
_entity.id
_entity.type
_entity.pdbx_description
1 polymer ?
#
loop_
_entity_poly.entity_id
_entity_poly.type
_entity_poly.pdbx_seq_one_letter_code
_entity_poly.pdbx_strand_id
1 'polypeptide(L)'
;MSLLALEEVMAAESRVVILAELKALKEHEEIIENNLNIRIKKIKKRGFYKPIIADNQTKVILDGHHKWNAAKEFGLSKVPTIFVDYFNDPGVQVD
;
A
#
# COMPACT_ATOMS: atom_id res chain seq x y z
N MET A 1 35.85 9.50 4.99
CA MET A 1 34.46 9.09 4.73
C MET A 1 33.65 10.37 4.64
N SER A 2 33.07 10.64 3.47
CA SER A 2 32.39 11.91 3.15
C SER A 2 31.09 12.05 3.93
N LEU A 3 30.76 13.26 4.37
CA LEU A 3 29.47 13.63 4.96
C LEU A 3 28.29 13.30 4.03
N LEU A 4 28.52 13.27 2.71
CA LEU A 4 27.55 12.88 1.69
C LEU A 4 27.00 11.45 1.86
N ALA A 5 27.81 10.53 2.37
CA ALA A 5 27.37 9.15 2.61
C ALA A 5 26.44 9.04 3.84
N LEU A 6 26.48 10.00 4.76
CA LEU A 6 25.54 10.07 5.88
C LEU A 6 24.19 10.63 5.43
N GLU A 7 24.15 11.56 4.47
CA GLU A 7 22.91 12.10 3.91
C GLU A 7 22.09 11.03 3.15
N GLU A 8 22.75 10.19 2.35
CA GLU A 8 22.09 9.06 1.67
C GLU A 8 21.52 8.02 2.66
N VAL A 9 22.22 7.77 3.76
CA VAL A 9 21.75 6.83 4.81
C VAL A 9 20.61 7.43 5.63
N MET A 10 20.53 8.76 5.74
CA MET A 10 19.43 9.48 6.40
C MET A 10 18.15 9.57 5.53
N ALA A 11 18.25 9.34 4.21
CA ALA A 11 17.12 9.44 3.28
C ALA A 11 16.18 8.23 3.26
N ALA A 12 16.44 7.18 4.03
CA ALA A 12 15.47 6.11 4.26
C ALA A 12 14.41 6.58 5.26
N GLU A 13 13.54 7.50 4.85
CA GLU A 13 12.35 7.86 5.64
C GLU A 13 11.56 6.59 5.94
N SER A 14 11.59 6.16 7.20
CA SER A 14 10.83 5.00 7.63
C SER A 14 9.33 5.32 7.54
N ARG A 15 8.66 4.83 6.50
CA ARG A 15 7.21 4.99 6.36
C ARG A 15 6.47 4.17 7.41
N VAL A 16 5.47 4.79 8.05
CA VAL A 16 4.66 4.14 9.09
C VAL A 16 3.55 3.30 8.46
N VAL A 17 3.40 2.06 8.93
CA VAL A 17 2.29 1.19 8.56
C VAL A 17 1.22 1.27 9.63
N ILE A 18 -0.03 1.55 9.23
CA ILE A 18 -1.19 1.56 10.12
C ILE A 18 -2.23 0.55 9.68
N LEU A 19 -3.07 0.06 10.60
CA LEU A 19 -4.24 -0.75 10.26
C LEU A 19 -5.42 0.16 9.94
N ALA A 20 -5.59 0.48 8.66
CA ALA A 20 -6.68 1.31 8.17
C ALA A 20 -7.97 0.51 7.99
N GLU A 21 -9.12 1.16 8.22
CA GLU A 21 -10.44 0.60 7.89
C GLU A 21 -10.52 0.29 6.39
N LEU A 22 -10.83 -0.95 6.04
CA LEU A 22 -10.90 -1.40 4.63
C LEU A 22 -11.88 -0.52 3.84
N LYS A 23 -13.04 -0.24 4.44
CA LYS A 23 -14.12 0.58 3.86
C LYS A 23 -13.78 2.04 3.62
N ALA A 24 -12.71 2.56 4.24
CA ALA A 24 -12.29 3.94 4.06
C ALA A 24 -11.44 4.12 2.79
N LEU A 25 -10.84 3.05 2.29
CA LEU A 25 -10.00 3.07 1.09
C LEU A 25 -10.86 3.02 -0.17
N LYS A 26 -10.47 3.80 -1.18
CA LYS A 26 -11.23 3.96 -2.42
C LYS A 26 -10.47 3.36 -3.59
N GLU A 27 -11.14 2.48 -4.31
CA GLU A 27 -10.63 1.88 -5.53
C GLU A 27 -10.81 2.83 -6.71
N HIS A 28 -9.95 2.73 -7.71
CA HIS A 28 -10.02 3.56 -8.92
C HIS A 28 -9.72 2.77 -10.21
N GLU A 29 -9.43 1.48 -10.11
CA GLU A 29 -9.03 0.61 -11.21
C GLU A 29 -9.91 -0.66 -11.24
N GLU A 30 -9.93 -1.35 -12.39
CA GLU A 30 -10.66 -2.62 -12.55
C GLU A 30 -9.82 -3.82 -12.09
N ILE A 31 -10.51 -4.88 -11.70
CA ILE A 31 -9.88 -6.11 -11.22
C ILE A 31 -9.57 -7.05 -12.39
N ILE A 32 -8.31 -7.46 -12.48
CA ILE A 32 -7.91 -8.63 -13.27
C ILE A 32 -8.05 -9.87 -12.39
N GLU A 33 -9.05 -10.70 -12.67
CA GLU A 33 -9.47 -11.82 -11.82
C GLU A 33 -8.33 -12.82 -11.51
N ASN A 34 -7.49 -13.12 -12.50
CA ASN A 34 -6.34 -14.00 -12.28
C ASN A 34 -5.34 -13.41 -11.26
N ASN A 35 -5.10 -12.10 -11.31
CA ASN A 35 -4.22 -11.42 -10.37
C ASN A 35 -4.82 -11.42 -8.95
N LEU A 36 -6.13 -11.19 -8.84
CA LEU A 36 -6.86 -11.30 -7.57
C LEU A 36 -6.71 -12.71 -6.96
N ASN A 37 -6.94 -13.75 -7.74
CA ASN A 37 -6.81 -15.14 -7.29
C ASN A 37 -5.41 -15.46 -6.78
N ILE A 38 -4.36 -14.91 -7.41
CA ILE A 38 -2.98 -15.02 -6.93
C ILE A 38 -2.82 -14.34 -5.55
N ARG A 39 -3.40 -13.14 -5.34
CA ARG A 39 -3.32 -12.42 -4.06
C ARG A 39 -4.07 -13.14 -2.94
N ILE A 40 -5.27 -13.66 -3.21
CA ILE A 40 -6.06 -14.46 -2.27
C ILE A 40 -5.23 -15.66 -1.79
N LYS A 41 -4.67 -16.46 -2.70
CA LYS A 41 -3.83 -17.63 -2.35
C LYS A 41 -2.61 -17.24 -1.52
N LYS A 42 -1.96 -16.12 -1.87
CA LYS A 42 -0.75 -15.67 -1.17
C LYS A 42 -1.05 -15.16 0.23
N ILE A 43 -2.11 -14.36 0.41
CA ILE A 43 -2.55 -13.86 1.72
C ILE A 43 -3.01 -15.02 2.61
N LYS A 44 -3.78 -15.97 2.06
CA LYS A 44 -4.20 -17.17 2.80
C LYS A 44 -3.02 -18.01 3.31
N LYS A 45 -1.93 -18.08 2.54
CA LYS A 45 -0.73 -18.87 2.89
C LYS A 45 0.20 -18.17 3.88
N ARG A 46 0.37 -16.84 3.78
CA ARG A 46 1.45 -16.10 4.47
C ARG A 46 0.98 -14.93 5.33
N GLY A 47 -0.32 -14.64 5.36
CA GLY A 47 -0.85 -13.39 5.89
C GLY A 47 -0.62 -12.21 4.93
N PHE A 48 -1.00 -11.02 5.38
CA PHE A 48 -0.90 -9.79 4.60
C PHE A 48 0.57 -9.34 4.51
N TYR A 49 1.19 -9.51 3.35
CA TYR A 49 2.65 -9.52 3.21
C TYR A 49 3.27 -8.19 2.73
N LYS A 50 2.46 -7.23 2.29
CA LYS A 50 2.86 -5.87 1.92
C LYS A 50 1.68 -4.93 2.17
N PRO A 51 1.89 -3.73 2.72
CA PRO A 51 0.81 -2.78 2.92
C PRO A 51 0.21 -2.32 1.59
N ILE A 52 -1.01 -1.80 1.66
CA ILE A 52 -1.60 -0.98 0.60
C ILE A 52 -0.99 0.42 0.70
N ILE A 53 -0.71 1.05 -0.44
CA ILE A 53 -0.31 2.46 -0.49
C ILE A 53 -1.54 3.24 -0.92
N ALA A 54 -1.91 4.27 -0.17
CA ALA A 54 -3.05 5.12 -0.47
C ALA A 54 -2.72 6.59 -0.24
N ASP A 55 -3.39 7.46 -0.97
CA ASP A 55 -3.30 8.89 -0.75
C ASP A 55 -3.93 9.27 0.61
N ASN A 56 -3.25 10.13 1.36
CA ASN A 56 -3.63 10.48 2.72
C ASN A 56 -4.92 11.32 2.76
N GLN A 57 -5.20 12.12 1.73
CA GLN A 57 -6.34 13.05 1.73
C GLN A 57 -7.59 12.36 1.20
N THR A 58 -7.50 11.80 0.00
CA THR A 58 -8.63 11.25 -0.75
C THR A 58 -8.97 9.82 -0.36
N LYS A 59 -8.00 9.10 0.24
CA LYS A 59 -8.01 7.65 0.51
C LYS A 59 -8.04 6.79 -0.74
N VAL A 60 -7.75 7.36 -1.90
CA VAL A 60 -7.59 6.59 -3.14
C VAL A 60 -6.39 5.65 -3.01
N ILE A 61 -6.61 4.39 -3.32
CA ILE A 61 -5.55 3.37 -3.37
C ILE A 61 -4.62 3.72 -4.53
N LEU A 62 -3.33 3.82 -4.28
CA LEU A 62 -2.29 4.09 -5.29
C LEU A 62 -1.59 2.79 -5.71
N ASP A 63 -1.34 1.89 -4.76
CA ASP A 63 -0.89 0.51 -5.05
C ASP A 63 -1.54 -0.47 -4.08
N GLY A 64 -2.02 -1.58 -4.62
CA GLY A 64 -2.51 -2.72 -3.85
C GLY A 64 -3.99 -3.01 -4.00
N HIS A 65 -4.62 -2.57 -5.08
CA HIS A 65 -6.03 -2.83 -5.36
C HIS A 65 -6.41 -4.33 -5.33
N HIS A 66 -5.61 -5.24 -5.91
CA HIS A 66 -5.88 -6.69 -5.76
C HIS A 66 -5.69 -7.20 -4.33
N LYS A 67 -4.84 -6.56 -3.51
CA LYS A 67 -4.67 -6.90 -2.09
C LYS A 67 -5.89 -6.46 -1.28
N TRP A 68 -6.43 -5.29 -1.60
CA TRP A 68 -7.66 -4.76 -1.01
C TRP A 68 -8.85 -5.67 -1.33
N ASN A 69 -9.02 -6.07 -2.60
CA ASN A 69 -10.08 -6.99 -2.99
C ASN A 69 -9.95 -8.35 -2.33
N ALA A 70 -8.73 -8.90 -2.26
CA ALA A 70 -8.52 -10.15 -1.53
C ALA A 70 -8.90 -10.02 -0.05
N ALA A 71 -8.60 -8.89 0.60
CA ALA A 71 -9.02 -8.62 1.98
C ALA A 71 -10.55 -8.53 2.12
N LYS A 72 -11.23 -7.92 1.14
CA LYS A 72 -12.69 -7.86 1.06
C LYS A 72 -13.31 -9.25 0.98
N GLU A 73 -12.78 -10.13 0.12
CA GLU A 73 -13.21 -11.53 0.00
C GLU A 73 -13.05 -12.31 1.32
N PHE A 74 -12.03 -11.98 2.12
CA PHE A 74 -11.83 -12.58 3.44
C PHE A 74 -12.65 -11.91 4.56
N GLY A 75 -13.43 -10.87 4.26
CA GLY A 75 -14.24 -10.16 5.26
C GLY A 75 -13.41 -9.38 6.28
N LEU A 76 -12.19 -8.95 5.93
CA LEU A 76 -11.33 -8.20 6.85
C LEU A 76 -11.88 -6.78 7.07
N SER A 77 -11.95 -6.33 8.32
CA SER A 77 -12.36 -4.96 8.65
C SER A 77 -11.23 -3.94 8.49
N LYS A 78 -9.99 -4.37 8.67
CA LYS A 78 -8.79 -3.53 8.58
C LYS A 78 -7.68 -4.18 7.78
N VAL A 79 -6.85 -3.35 7.16
CA VAL A 79 -5.69 -3.76 6.36
C VAL A 79 -4.47 -2.90 6.67
N PRO A 80 -3.24 -3.46 6.60
CA PRO A 80 -2.02 -2.67 6.69
C PRO A 80 -1.93 -1.69 5.52
N THR A 81 -1.77 -0.41 5.84
CA THR A 81 -1.74 0.68 4.87
C THR A 81 -0.66 1.69 5.22
N ILE A 82 0.03 2.19 4.20
CA ILE A 82 0.88 3.37 4.25
C ILE A 82 0.10 4.49 3.56
N PHE A 83 -0.04 5.62 4.24
CA PHE A 83 -0.57 6.83 3.64
C PHE A 83 0.56 7.74 3.20
N VAL A 84 0.45 8.26 1.98
CA VAL A 84 1.40 9.21 1.38
C VAL A 84 0.66 10.46 0.97
N ASP A 85 1.35 11.59 0.89
CA ASP A 85 0.83 12.76 0.18
C ASP A 85 1.12 12.57 -1.31
N TYR A 86 0.15 12.13 -2.10
CA TYR A 86 0.41 11.77 -3.50
C TYR A 86 1.02 12.92 -4.33
N PHE A 87 0.65 14.16 -4.03
CA PHE A 87 1.10 15.32 -4.81
C PHE A 87 2.45 15.87 -4.36
N ASN A 88 2.78 15.71 -3.07
CA ASN A 88 3.96 16.34 -2.48
C ASN A 88 5.05 15.36 -2.01
N ASP A 89 4.77 14.06 -1.93
CA ASP A 89 5.75 13.04 -1.51
C ASP A 89 6.76 12.77 -2.65
N PRO A 90 8.04 13.16 -2.50
CA PRO A 90 9.05 12.99 -3.55
C PRO A 90 9.41 11.52 -3.81
N GLY A 91 9.02 10.61 -2.91
CA GLY A 91 9.16 9.17 -3.08
C GLY A 91 8.02 8.53 -3.87
N VAL A 92 7.05 9.31 -4.36
CA VAL A 92 6.04 8.87 -5.32
C VAL A 92 6.43 9.38 -6.70
N GLN A 93 6.71 8.45 -7.62
CA GLN A 93 7.16 8.75 -8.97
C GLN A 93 6.29 7.99 -9.97
N VAL A 94 6.03 8.63 -11.12
CA VAL A 94 5.33 8.05 -12.26
C VAL A 94 6.29 8.17 -13.44
N ASP A 95 6.57 7.04 -14.09
CA ASP A 95 7.39 6.99 -15.31
C ASP A 95 6.60 7.47 -16.55
#